data_AF-A0A1E3LMU0-F1
#
_entry.id   AF-A0A1E3LMU0-F1
#
_cell.length_a   1.000
_cell.length_b   1.000
_cell.length_c   1.000
_cell.angle_alpha   90.00
_cell.angle_beta   90.00
_cell.angle_gamma   90.00
#
_symmetry.space_group_name_H-M   'P 1'
#
loop_
_entity.id
_entity.type
_entity.pdbx_description
1 polymer ?
#
loop_
_entity_poly.entity_id
_entity_poly.type
_entity_poly.pdbx_seq_one_letter_code
_entity_poly.pdbx_strand_id
1 'polypeptide(L)'
;MGRIEIEHTWDGGVRIVGRQLAVNLQPRADVAPMSDEQNVEIRLEGRADAWGEYWTGLRRHEVRQWFRLADVSFETRDGKEVMCAHRVPYAEMPSFRLGFELSLEPGMREPIQTVLPMIVRVSELTQALSVTVERHLKRSVWELERRGLLRIAAKVVLEGVDPQQASSVKLGSDRNRVDVYAELTSVIHQPDVQSLLADNVPWAA
;
A
#
# COMPACT_ATOMS: atom_id res chain seq x y z
N MET A 1 -16.56 22.90 -5.65
CA MET A 1 -16.09 21.72 -4.90
C MET A 1 -15.09 21.01 -5.81
N GLY A 2 -13.84 20.83 -5.40
CA GLY A 2 -12.85 20.11 -6.21
C GLY A 2 -13.22 18.63 -6.26
N ARG A 3 -13.03 17.98 -7.40
CA ARG A 3 -13.20 16.53 -7.52
C ARG A 3 -12.05 15.84 -6.79
N ILE A 4 -12.35 14.87 -5.94
CA ILE A 4 -11.34 13.97 -5.38
C ILE A 4 -11.04 12.90 -6.42
N GLU A 5 -9.77 12.70 -6.74
CA GLU A 5 -9.30 11.69 -7.67
C GLU A 5 -8.61 10.56 -6.90
N ILE A 6 -8.83 9.31 -7.32
CA ILE A 6 -8.22 8.12 -6.74
C ILE A 6 -7.40 7.48 -7.85
N GLU A 7 -6.10 7.38 -7.64
CA GLU A 7 -5.13 6.90 -8.62
C GLU A 7 -4.43 5.65 -8.06
N HIS A 8 -4.38 4.57 -8.85
CA HIS A 8 -3.55 3.42 -8.51
C HIS A 8 -2.10 3.73 -8.84
N THR A 9 -1.21 3.46 -7.90
CA THR A 9 0.23 3.67 -8.07
C THR A 9 0.89 2.40 -8.60
N TRP A 10 1.99 2.58 -9.33
CA TRP A 10 2.74 1.49 -9.97
C TRP A 10 3.27 0.42 -8.99
N ASP A 11 3.49 0.81 -7.73
CA ASP A 11 3.97 -0.07 -6.66
C ASP A 11 2.82 -0.71 -5.85
N GLY A 12 1.58 -0.70 -6.37
CA GLY A 12 0.45 -1.38 -5.74
C GLY A 12 -0.22 -0.61 -4.59
N GLY A 13 0.15 0.66 -4.39
CA GLY A 13 -0.54 1.59 -3.49
C GLY A 13 -1.60 2.43 -4.19
N VAL A 14 -2.22 3.33 -3.44
CA VAL A 14 -3.26 4.26 -3.91
C VAL A 14 -2.91 5.68 -3.53
N ARG A 15 -3.15 6.62 -4.44
CA ARG A 15 -2.96 8.05 -4.25
C ARG A 15 -4.33 8.73 -4.31
N ILE A 16 -4.68 9.45 -3.25
CA ILE A 16 -5.96 10.16 -3.10
C ILE A 16 -5.67 11.65 -3.20
N VAL A 17 -6.20 12.28 -4.24
CA VAL A 17 -5.79 13.61 -4.69
C VAL A 17 -6.92 14.60 -4.50
N GLY A 18 -6.67 15.62 -3.68
CA GLY A 18 -7.45 16.85 -3.59
C GLY A 18 -6.88 17.95 -4.47
N ARG A 19 -7.29 19.19 -4.23
CA ARG A 19 -6.87 20.36 -5.00
C ARG A 19 -5.42 20.75 -4.76
N GLN A 20 -4.96 20.67 -3.51
CA GLN A 20 -3.64 21.10 -3.04
C GLN A 20 -2.94 20.04 -2.20
N LEU A 21 -3.65 19.00 -1.79
CA LEU A 21 -3.16 17.92 -0.95
C LEU A 21 -3.36 16.56 -1.64
N ALA A 22 -2.36 15.69 -1.58
CA ALA A 22 -2.50 14.30 -1.95
C ALA A 22 -1.95 13.38 -0.85
N VAL A 23 -2.69 12.31 -0.58
CA VAL A 23 -2.35 11.27 0.40
C VAL A 23 -2.03 9.99 -0.37
N ASN A 24 -0.78 9.55 -0.29
CA ASN A 24 -0.30 8.30 -0.87
C ASN A 24 -0.27 7.22 0.20
N LEU A 25 -1.05 6.17 0.00
CA LEU A 25 -1.09 4.98 0.84
C LEU A 25 -0.36 3.86 0.11
N GLN A 26 0.77 3.43 0.67
CA GLN A 26 1.64 2.42 0.07
C GLN A 26 1.65 1.15 0.94
N PRO A 27 1.42 -0.03 0.34
CA PRO A 27 1.55 -1.30 1.05
C PRO A 27 3.02 -1.55 1.39
N ARG A 28 3.26 -2.24 2.51
CA ARG A 28 4.61 -2.66 2.90
C ARG A 28 5.00 -3.95 2.18
N ALA A 29 6.12 -3.92 1.47
CA ALA A 29 6.65 -5.08 0.78
C ALA A 29 8.07 -5.46 1.22
N ASP A 30 8.78 -4.61 1.93
CA ASP A 30 10.25 -4.64 1.99
C ASP A 30 10.85 -5.43 3.17
N VAL A 31 10.06 -5.97 4.11
CA VAL A 31 10.65 -6.59 5.32
C VAL A 31 10.01 -7.92 5.69
N ALA A 32 10.81 -8.97 5.81
CA ALA A 32 10.47 -10.19 6.53
C ALA A 32 11.55 -10.47 7.60
N PRO A 33 11.18 -10.95 8.81
CA PRO A 33 9.82 -11.04 9.33
C PRO A 33 9.31 -9.67 9.78
N MET A 34 8.05 -9.36 9.47
CA MET A 34 7.37 -8.23 10.08
C MET A 34 7.09 -8.57 11.55
N SER A 35 7.97 -8.15 12.46
CA SER A 35 7.70 -8.23 13.91
C SER A 35 6.62 -7.24 14.34
N ASP A 36 6.38 -6.21 13.52
CA ASP A 36 5.50 -5.11 13.84
C ASP A 36 4.45 -5.00 12.74
N GLU A 37 3.18 -5.06 13.13
CA GLU A 37 1.93 -4.97 12.32
C GLU A 37 1.79 -3.68 11.48
N GLN A 38 2.89 -2.95 11.26
CA GLN A 38 2.98 -1.72 10.51
C GLN A 38 2.99 -2.05 9.02
N ASN A 39 1.78 -2.06 8.44
CA ASN A 39 1.51 -2.55 7.08
C ASN A 39 1.35 -1.42 6.05
N VAL A 40 1.24 -0.15 6.46
CA VAL A 40 1.02 0.96 5.51
C VAL A 40 2.02 2.07 5.70
N GLU A 41 2.64 2.51 4.60
CA GLU A 41 3.37 3.77 4.54
C GLU A 41 2.43 4.87 4.03
N ILE A 42 2.44 6.01 4.72
CA ILE A 42 1.62 7.16 4.35
C ILE A 42 2.55 8.31 3.96
N ARG A 43 2.54 8.67 2.68
CA ARG A 43 3.30 9.83 2.15
C ARG A 43 2.34 10.96 1.82
N LEU A 44 2.75 12.17 2.15
CA LEU A 44 1.98 13.38 1.91
C LEU A 44 2.65 14.20 0.83
N GLU A 45 1.86 14.63 -0.14
CA GLU A 45 2.27 15.54 -1.19
C GLU A 45 1.40 16.78 -1.16
N GLY A 46 2.00 17.91 -1.48
CA GLY A 46 1.31 19.18 -1.62
C GLY A 46 1.55 19.77 -2.98
N ARG A 47 0.61 20.60 -3.40
CA ARG A 47 0.73 21.48 -4.55
C ARG A 47 0.39 22.89 -4.12
N ALA A 48 1.21 23.84 -4.54
CA ALA A 48 0.95 25.25 -4.40
C ALA A 48 1.12 25.93 -5.75
N ASP A 49 0.34 26.98 -6.01
CA ASP A 49 0.41 27.69 -7.29
C ASP A 49 1.82 28.24 -7.57
N ALA A 50 2.54 28.61 -6.50
CA ALA A 50 3.94 29.05 -6.57
C ALA A 50 4.93 27.95 -7.02
N TRP A 51 4.52 26.68 -6.98
CA TRP A 51 5.33 25.53 -7.43
C TRP A 51 4.96 25.08 -8.85
N GLY A 52 4.05 25.80 -9.53
CA GLY A 52 3.55 25.40 -10.84
C GLY A 52 2.70 24.13 -10.77
N GLU A 53 2.87 23.23 -11.74
CA GLU A 53 2.09 21.99 -11.85
C GLU A 53 2.63 20.83 -11.00
N TYR A 54 3.73 21.05 -10.27
CA TYR A 54 4.45 19.98 -9.58
C TYR A 54 3.87 19.67 -8.19
N TRP A 55 3.60 18.39 -7.96
CA TRP A 55 3.39 17.85 -6.62
C TRP A 55 4.73 17.67 -5.92
N THR A 56 4.82 18.15 -4.69
CA THR A 56 6.04 18.06 -3.87
C THR A 56 5.76 17.31 -2.59
N GLY A 57 6.63 16.37 -2.23
CA GLY A 57 6.57 15.68 -0.94
C GLY A 57 6.65 16.67 0.22
N LEU A 58 5.65 16.67 1.10
CA LEU A 58 5.56 17.60 2.24
C LEU A 58 6.53 17.25 3.37
N ARG A 59 7.16 16.07 3.31
CA ARG A 59 8.20 15.67 4.27
C ARG A 59 9.57 15.99 3.70
N ARG A 60 10.20 17.07 4.18
CA ARG A 60 11.56 17.45 3.75
C ARG A 60 12.66 16.58 4.37
N HIS A 61 12.47 16.02 5.58
CA HIS A 61 13.58 15.37 6.33
C HIS A 61 13.24 14.22 7.29
N GLU A 62 12.13 13.49 7.13
CA GLU A 62 11.81 12.40 8.08
C GLU A 62 11.64 11.03 7.43
N VAL A 63 12.33 10.06 8.06
CA VAL A 63 12.33 8.61 7.91
C VAL A 63 10.98 8.07 7.40
N ARG A 64 11.02 7.13 6.44
CA ARG A 64 9.84 6.37 6.02
C ARG A 64 9.14 5.82 7.26
N GLN A 65 7.92 6.25 7.51
CA GLN A 65 7.12 5.80 8.65
C GLN A 65 6.08 4.80 8.17
N TRP A 66 6.12 3.64 8.81
CA TRP A 66 5.11 2.61 8.67
C TRP A 66 4.15 2.72 9.86
N PHE A 67 2.86 2.60 9.56
CA PHE A 67 1.75 2.71 10.51
C PHE A 67 0.95 1.40 10.50
N ARG A 68 0.36 1.08 11.65
CA ARG A 68 -0.74 0.11 11.77
C ARG A 68 -2.04 0.81 11.39
N LEU A 69 -3.08 0.05 11.04
CA LEU A 69 -4.41 0.63 10.85
C LEU A 69 -4.89 1.35 12.13
N ALA A 70 -4.60 0.78 13.30
CA ALA A 70 -4.95 1.35 14.60
C ALA A 70 -4.17 2.64 14.95
N ASP A 71 -3.07 2.93 14.26
CA ASP A 71 -2.31 4.17 14.44
C ASP A 71 -2.95 5.36 13.70
N VAL A 72 -3.96 5.10 12.85
CA VAL A 72 -4.63 6.10 12.02
C VAL A 72 -6.04 6.35 12.53
N SER A 73 -6.35 7.60 12.88
CA SER A 73 -7.67 8.03 13.29
C SER A 73 -8.13 9.24 12.48
N PHE A 74 -9.44 9.48 12.52
CA PHE A 74 -10.06 10.62 11.87
C PHE A 74 -10.93 11.37 12.86
N GLU A 75 -10.76 12.68 12.91
CA GLU A 75 -11.45 13.57 13.86
C GLU A 75 -11.99 14.79 13.13
N THR A 76 -13.01 15.43 13.68
CA THR A 76 -13.48 16.72 13.18
C THR A 76 -13.11 17.80 14.19
N ARG A 77 -12.27 18.76 13.78
CA ARG A 77 -11.80 19.88 14.61
C ARG A 77 -12.12 21.19 13.90
N ASP A 78 -12.81 22.10 14.58
CA ASP A 78 -13.24 23.40 14.03
C ASP A 78 -13.94 23.30 12.67
N GLY A 79 -14.79 22.27 12.50
CA GLY A 79 -15.52 22.01 11.25
C GLY A 79 -14.66 21.47 10.10
N LYS A 80 -13.38 21.16 10.35
CA LYS A 80 -12.47 20.54 9.37
C LYS A 80 -12.27 19.07 9.70
N GLU A 81 -12.21 18.25 8.66
CA GLU A 81 -11.81 16.86 8.79
C GLU A 81 -10.30 16.79 9.00
N VAL A 82 -9.86 16.04 10.02
CA VAL A 82 -8.46 15.88 10.37
C VAL A 82 -8.14 14.38 10.36
N MET A 83 -7.05 14.04 9.69
CA MET A 83 -6.42 12.72 9.77
C MET A 83 -5.26 12.80 10.74
N CYS A 84 -5.22 11.91 11.71
CA CYS A 84 -4.12 11.75 12.65
C CYS A 84 -3.48 10.39 12.38
N ALA A 85 -2.17 10.35 12.15
CA ALA A 85 -1.43 9.10 12.04
C ALA A 85 -0.29 9.17 13.04
N HIS A 86 -0.41 8.45 14.16
CA HIS A 86 0.52 8.53 15.29
C HIS A 86 0.90 7.14 15.81
N ARG A 87 2.20 6.86 15.90
CA ARG A 87 2.75 5.64 16.54
C ARG A 87 3.34 5.94 17.91
N VAL A 88 3.29 4.95 18.81
CA VAL A 88 4.00 4.96 20.10
C VAL A 88 5.25 4.07 19.96
N PRO A 89 6.43 4.64 19.62
CA PRO A 89 7.61 3.82 19.34
C PRO A 89 8.27 3.22 20.59
N TYR A 90 8.04 3.81 21.78
CA TYR A 90 8.69 3.42 23.02
C TYR A 90 7.64 3.17 24.10
N ALA A 91 7.52 1.94 24.58
CA ALA A 91 6.53 1.55 25.59
C ALA A 91 6.74 2.30 26.90
N GLU A 92 7.99 2.63 27.22
CA GLU A 92 8.42 3.35 28.41
C GLU A 92 8.13 4.86 28.33
N MET A 93 7.79 5.38 27.14
CA MET A 93 7.44 6.79 26.93
C MET A 93 6.06 6.91 26.27
N PRO A 94 4.98 6.52 26.98
CA PRO A 94 3.63 6.48 26.42
C PRO A 94 3.04 7.86 26.11
N SER A 95 3.74 8.97 26.40
CA SER A 95 3.36 10.32 25.98
C SER A 95 4.01 10.75 24.67
N PHE A 96 5.09 10.08 24.23
CA PHE A 96 5.77 10.41 22.98
C PHE A 96 5.05 9.76 21.81
N ARG A 97 4.77 10.54 20.76
CA ARG A 97 4.15 10.08 19.51
C ARG A 97 5.00 10.54 18.33
N LEU A 98 5.25 9.63 17.39
CA LEU A 98 5.79 9.99 16.07
C LEU A 98 4.66 9.95 15.05
N GLY A 99 4.62 10.90 14.13
CA GLY A 99 3.58 10.92 13.12
C GLY A 99 3.21 12.33 12.67
N PHE A 100 1.95 12.52 12.28
CA PHE A 100 1.45 13.80 11.83
C PHE A 100 -0.06 13.94 12.05
N GLU A 101 -0.49 15.19 12.09
CA GLU A 101 -1.89 15.58 11.92
C GLU A 101 -2.02 16.36 10.62
N LEU A 102 -3.10 16.10 9.88
CA LEU A 102 -3.36 16.69 8.58
C LEU A 102 -4.82 17.11 8.46
N SER A 103 -5.06 18.41 8.30
CA SER A 103 -6.37 18.87 7.85
C SER A 103 -6.61 18.42 6.41
N LEU A 104 -7.64 17.61 6.23
CA LEU A 104 -8.03 17.08 4.93
C LEU A 104 -8.88 18.10 4.16
N GLU A 105 -8.80 18.02 2.84
CA GLU A 105 -9.77 18.72 1.99
C GLU A 105 -11.14 18.03 2.03
N PRO A 106 -12.25 18.78 1.87
CA PRO A 106 -13.58 18.20 1.90
C PRO A 106 -13.73 17.03 0.93
N GLY A 107 -14.21 15.89 1.43
CA GLY A 107 -14.44 14.68 0.64
C GLY A 107 -13.24 13.73 0.56
N MET A 108 -12.07 14.07 1.13
CA MET A 108 -10.93 13.15 1.16
C MET A 108 -11.07 12.06 2.23
N ARG A 109 -11.75 12.33 3.35
CA ARG A 109 -11.84 11.40 4.48
C ARG A 109 -12.36 10.03 4.06
N GLU A 110 -13.52 9.99 3.41
CA GLU A 110 -14.21 8.74 3.07
C GLU A 110 -13.36 7.84 2.16
N PRO A 111 -12.81 8.32 1.02
CA PRO A 111 -11.88 7.54 0.21
C PRO A 111 -10.68 6.99 1.00
N ILE A 112 -10.08 7.79 1.89
CA ILE A 112 -8.95 7.32 2.70
C ILE A 112 -9.40 6.21 3.65
N GLN A 113 -10.53 6.38 4.33
CA GLN A 113 -11.09 5.36 5.24
C GLN A 113 -11.45 4.07 4.52
N THR A 114 -11.97 4.15 3.30
CA THR A 114 -12.30 2.98 2.47
C THR A 114 -11.04 2.26 2.01
N VAL A 115 -10.02 2.99 1.57
CA VAL A 115 -8.82 2.40 0.95
C VAL A 115 -7.82 1.87 1.97
N LEU A 116 -7.70 2.50 3.14
CA LEU A 116 -6.67 2.16 4.13
C LEU A 116 -6.68 0.68 4.57
N PRO A 117 -7.84 0.06 4.91
CA PRO A 117 -7.89 -1.38 5.20
C PRO A 117 -7.48 -2.25 4.02
N MET A 118 -7.80 -1.84 2.80
CA MET A 118 -7.42 -2.58 1.59
C MET A 118 -5.91 -2.56 1.37
N ILE A 119 -5.23 -1.44 1.65
CA ILE A 119 -3.76 -1.35 1.56
C ILE A 119 -3.07 -2.26 2.60
N VAL A 120 -3.62 -2.32 3.81
CA VAL A 120 -3.15 -3.26 4.83
C VAL A 120 -3.31 -4.70 4.33
N ARG A 121 -4.47 -5.02 3.75
CA ARG A 121 -4.76 -6.33 3.18
C ARG A 121 -3.82 -6.71 2.03
N VAL A 122 -3.46 -5.76 1.16
CA VAL A 122 -2.44 -5.99 0.11
C VAL A 122 -1.10 -6.40 0.72
N SER A 123 -0.69 -5.75 1.81
CA SER A 123 0.59 -6.05 2.49
C SER A 123 0.59 -7.44 3.11
N GLU A 124 -0.49 -7.78 3.83
CA GLU A 124 -0.70 -9.10 4.42
C GLU A 124 -0.73 -10.21 3.36
N LEU A 125 -1.48 -10.01 2.29
CA LEU A 125 -1.57 -10.95 1.18
C LEU A 125 -0.21 -11.14 0.51
N THR A 126 0.55 -10.06 0.29
CA THR A 126 1.89 -10.13 -0.29
C THR A 126 2.85 -10.94 0.57
N GLN A 127 2.77 -10.79 1.89
CA GLN A 127 3.56 -11.58 2.82
C GLN A 127 3.15 -13.05 2.78
N ALA A 128 1.85 -13.34 2.82
CA ALA A 128 1.33 -14.71 2.74
C ALA A 128 1.72 -15.39 1.42
N LEU A 129 1.61 -14.66 0.29
CA LEU A 129 2.07 -15.12 -1.01
C LEU A 129 3.56 -15.40 -1.01
N SER A 130 4.38 -14.50 -0.44
CA SER A 130 5.82 -14.70 -0.33
C SER A 130 6.13 -16.01 0.41
N VAL A 131 5.54 -16.23 1.58
CA VAL A 131 5.75 -17.46 2.37
C VAL A 131 5.32 -18.71 1.59
N THR A 132 4.19 -18.67 0.89
CA THR A 132 3.70 -19.82 0.10
C THR A 132 4.62 -20.08 -1.10
N VAL A 133 5.04 -19.04 -1.82
CA VAL A 133 5.95 -19.14 -2.97
C VAL A 133 7.32 -19.65 -2.55
N GLU A 134 7.87 -19.20 -1.41
CA GLU A 134 9.15 -19.69 -0.86
C GLU A 134 9.14 -21.20 -0.60
N ARG A 135 8.00 -21.76 -0.17
CA ARG A 135 7.84 -23.21 0.04
C ARG A 135 7.94 -24.00 -1.27
N HIS A 136 7.48 -23.43 -2.38
CA HIS A 136 7.58 -24.05 -3.71
C HIS A 136 8.95 -23.86 -4.33
N LEU A 137 9.51 -22.65 -4.23
CA LEU A 137 10.83 -22.31 -4.77
C LEU A 137 11.98 -22.93 -3.97
N LYS A 138 11.76 -23.35 -2.72
CA LYS A 138 12.79 -23.85 -1.78
C LYS A 138 13.93 -22.84 -1.55
N ARG A 139 13.63 -21.55 -1.70
CA ARG A 139 14.51 -20.41 -1.46
C ARG A 139 13.67 -19.19 -1.07
N SER A 140 14.32 -18.18 -0.51
CA SER A 140 13.67 -16.89 -0.28
C SER A 140 13.28 -16.21 -1.59
N VAL A 141 12.16 -15.51 -1.56
CA VAL A 141 11.68 -14.68 -2.67
C VAL A 141 12.54 -13.42 -2.72
N TRP A 142 13.14 -13.12 -3.88
CA TRP A 142 13.95 -11.94 -4.08
C TRP A 142 13.11 -10.67 -4.07
N GLU A 143 13.75 -9.52 -3.84
CA GLU A 143 13.06 -8.23 -3.75
C GLU A 143 12.18 -7.95 -4.98
N LEU A 144 12.69 -8.24 -6.17
CA LEU A 144 11.98 -8.01 -7.43
C LEU A 144 10.81 -8.98 -7.66
N GLU A 145 10.94 -10.22 -7.19
CA GLU A 145 9.85 -11.21 -7.21
C GLU A 145 8.75 -10.78 -6.24
N ARG A 146 9.13 -10.28 -5.07
CA ARG A 146 8.21 -9.76 -4.06
C ARG A 146 7.44 -8.53 -4.53
N ARG A 147 8.09 -7.60 -5.25
CA ARG A 147 7.39 -6.51 -5.95
C ARG A 147 6.41 -7.01 -7.00
N GLY A 148 6.72 -8.13 -7.66
CA GLY A 148 5.79 -8.82 -8.55
C GLY A 148 4.56 -9.35 -7.82
N LEU A 149 4.77 -10.07 -6.72
CA LEU A 149 3.68 -10.57 -5.86
C LEU A 149 2.82 -9.43 -5.28
N LEU A 150 3.46 -8.32 -4.90
CA LEU A 150 2.78 -7.11 -4.44
C LEU A 150 1.82 -6.56 -5.49
N ARG A 151 2.23 -6.49 -6.75
CA ARG A 151 1.36 -6.03 -7.85
C ARG A 151 0.19 -6.97 -8.08
N ILE A 152 0.41 -8.28 -8.01
CA ILE A 152 -0.67 -9.27 -8.13
C ILE A 152 -1.67 -9.08 -6.98
N ALA A 153 -1.18 -8.99 -5.75
CA ALA A 153 -2.02 -8.75 -4.57
C ALA A 153 -2.82 -7.44 -4.70
N ALA A 154 -2.19 -6.36 -5.14
CA ALA A 154 -2.85 -5.07 -5.37
C ALA A 154 -3.97 -5.17 -6.41
N LYS A 155 -3.77 -5.90 -7.51
CA LYS A 155 -4.82 -6.12 -8.52
C LYS A 155 -6.01 -6.90 -7.98
N VAL A 156 -5.75 -7.95 -7.21
CA VAL A 156 -6.83 -8.74 -6.61
C VAL A 156 -7.60 -7.90 -5.60
N VAL A 157 -6.89 -7.26 -4.66
CA VAL A 157 -7.52 -6.60 -3.50
C VAL A 157 -8.10 -5.22 -3.85
N LEU A 158 -7.40 -4.41 -4.64
CA LEU A 158 -7.81 -3.03 -4.93
C LEU A 158 -8.64 -2.91 -6.21
N GLU A 159 -8.38 -3.75 -7.21
CA GLU A 159 -9.06 -3.69 -8.51
C GLU A 159 -10.13 -4.80 -8.66
N GLY A 160 -10.20 -5.77 -7.74
CA GLY A 160 -11.14 -6.90 -7.84
C GLY A 160 -10.87 -7.83 -9.02
N VAL A 161 -9.63 -7.83 -9.55
CA VAL A 161 -9.27 -8.64 -10.71
C VAL A 161 -9.20 -10.11 -10.33
N ASP A 162 -9.72 -10.97 -11.20
CA ASP A 162 -9.65 -12.42 -11.04
C ASP A 162 -8.20 -12.90 -10.81
N PRO A 163 -7.96 -13.84 -9.87
CA PRO A 163 -6.63 -14.37 -9.57
C PRO A 163 -5.81 -14.82 -10.78
N GLN A 164 -6.42 -15.48 -11.77
CA GLN A 164 -5.71 -15.94 -12.97
C GLN A 164 -5.31 -14.77 -13.85
N GLN A 165 -6.20 -13.79 -14.02
CA GLN A 165 -5.91 -12.57 -14.76
C GLN A 165 -4.85 -11.72 -14.06
N ALA A 166 -4.91 -11.58 -12.74
CA ALA A 166 -3.91 -10.87 -11.95
C ALA A 166 -2.53 -11.56 -12.03
N SER A 167 -2.51 -12.88 -12.04
CA SER A 167 -1.28 -13.70 -12.19
C SER A 167 -0.62 -13.58 -13.57
N SER A 168 -1.37 -13.10 -14.56
CA SER A 168 -0.89 -12.86 -15.92
C SER A 168 -0.18 -11.50 -16.10
N VAL A 169 -0.07 -10.69 -15.03
CA VAL A 169 0.67 -9.42 -15.06
C VAL A 169 2.12 -9.69 -15.44
N LYS A 170 2.63 -8.93 -16.42
CA LYS A 170 4.06 -8.97 -16.76
C LYS A 170 4.87 -8.51 -15.55
N LEU A 171 5.59 -9.46 -14.95
CA LEU A 171 6.44 -9.23 -13.78
C LEU A 171 7.73 -8.45 -14.13
N GLY A 172 7.99 -8.21 -15.42
CA GLY A 172 9.05 -7.30 -15.89
C GLY A 172 8.83 -6.84 -17.33
N SER A 173 9.24 -5.60 -17.64
CA SER A 173 9.35 -5.05 -19.00
C SER A 173 10.78 -5.00 -19.54
N ASP A 174 11.77 -5.32 -18.70
CA ASP A 174 13.18 -5.25 -19.09
C ASP A 174 13.61 -6.51 -19.83
N ARG A 175 14.00 -6.33 -21.10
CA ARG A 175 14.46 -7.35 -22.06
C ARG A 175 15.62 -8.22 -21.59
N ASN A 176 16.24 -7.91 -20.44
CA ASN A 176 17.41 -8.61 -19.89
C ASN A 176 17.09 -9.49 -18.65
N ARG A 177 15.82 -9.68 -18.27
CA ARG A 177 15.46 -10.38 -17.00
C ARG A 177 14.30 -11.37 -17.11
N VAL A 178 14.02 -11.88 -18.31
CA VAL A 178 12.97 -12.89 -18.55
C VAL A 178 13.22 -14.15 -17.69
N ASP A 179 14.48 -14.50 -17.44
CA ASP A 179 14.85 -15.69 -16.68
C ASP A 179 14.56 -15.59 -15.17
N VAL A 180 14.58 -14.37 -14.60
CA VAL A 180 14.36 -14.13 -13.15
C VAL A 180 12.94 -14.48 -12.73
N TYR A 181 11.99 -14.41 -13.66
CA TYR A 181 10.57 -14.60 -13.36
C TYR A 181 10.01 -15.94 -13.84
N ALA A 182 10.75 -16.74 -14.61
CA ALA A 182 10.21 -17.97 -15.19
C ALA A 182 9.74 -18.98 -14.12
N GLU A 183 10.57 -19.20 -13.09
CA GLU A 183 10.23 -20.06 -11.96
C GLU A 183 9.06 -19.48 -11.16
N LEU A 184 9.10 -18.17 -10.87
CA LEU A 184 8.03 -17.49 -10.15
C LEU A 184 6.69 -17.58 -10.90
N THR A 185 6.69 -17.37 -12.22
CA THR A 185 5.49 -17.48 -13.04
C THR A 185 4.89 -18.88 -12.97
N SER A 186 5.71 -19.95 -12.97
CA SER A 186 5.19 -21.31 -12.78
C SER A 186 4.61 -21.53 -11.38
N VAL A 187 5.22 -20.95 -10.34
CA VAL A 187 4.78 -21.11 -8.95
C VAL A 187 3.50 -20.32 -8.66
N ILE A 188 3.34 -19.14 -9.26
CA ILE A 188 2.14 -18.32 -9.06
C ILE A 188 0.87 -19.09 -9.44
N HIS A 189 0.95 -19.98 -10.44
CA HIS A 189 -0.18 -20.78 -10.90
C HIS A 189 -0.42 -22.06 -10.07
N GLN A 190 0.32 -22.28 -8.98
CA GLN A 190 0.06 -23.42 -8.09
C GLN A 190 -1.28 -23.28 -7.37
N PRO A 191 -2.01 -24.38 -7.11
CA PRO A 191 -3.36 -24.33 -6.55
C PRO A 191 -3.46 -23.60 -5.21
N ASP A 192 -2.47 -23.76 -4.33
CA ASP A 192 -2.45 -23.12 -3.01
C ASP A 192 -2.17 -21.61 -3.11
N VAL A 193 -1.34 -21.17 -4.05
CA VAL A 193 -1.14 -19.75 -4.37
C VAL A 193 -2.41 -19.13 -4.95
N GLN A 194 -3.07 -19.82 -5.89
CA GLN A 194 -4.33 -19.35 -6.48
C GLN A 194 -5.48 -19.32 -5.47
N SER A 195 -5.57 -20.31 -4.58
CA SER A 195 -6.55 -20.32 -3.50
C SER A 195 -6.36 -19.12 -2.58
N LEU A 196 -5.12 -18.81 -2.21
CA LEU A 196 -4.81 -17.65 -1.38
C LEU A 196 -5.21 -16.34 -2.05
N LEU A 197 -5.03 -16.21 -3.38
CA LEU A 197 -5.52 -15.04 -4.12
C LEU A 197 -7.06 -14.99 -4.16
N ALA A 198 -7.73 -16.12 -4.38
CA ALA A 198 -9.19 -16.20 -4.46
C ALA A 198 -9.88 -15.79 -3.14
N ASP A 199 -9.31 -16.17 -1.99
CA ASP A 199 -9.81 -15.81 -0.65
C ASP A 199 -9.69 -14.30 -0.34
N ASN A 200 -9.11 -13.53 -1.25
CA ASN A 200 -8.77 -12.12 -1.07
C ASN A 200 -9.37 -11.21 -2.13
N VAL A 201 -10.20 -11.75 -3.04
CA VAL A 201 -11.02 -10.91 -3.91
C VAL A 201 -11.99 -10.16 -3.01
N PRO A 202 -12.04 -8.81 -3.06
CA PRO A 202 -13.04 -8.05 -2.32
C PRO A 202 -14.40 -8.61 -2.73
N TRP A 203 -15.16 -9.10 -1.75
CA TRP A 203 -16.51 -9.64 -1.98
C TRP A 203 -17.24 -8.63 -2.86
N ALA A 204 -17.61 -9.03 -4.07
CA ALA A 204 -18.46 -8.22 -4.93
C ALA A 204 -19.70 -7.84 -4.11
N ALA A 205 -19.88 -6.54 -3.90
CA ALA A 205 -21.14 -6.00 -3.43
C ALA A 205 -22.27 -6.39 -4.39
#